data_AF-A0A1G6MX40-F1
#
_entry.id   AF-A0A1G6MX40-F1
#
_cell.length_a   1.000
_cell.length_b   1.000
_cell.length_c   1.000
_cell.angle_alpha   90.00
_cell.angle_beta   90.00
_cell.angle_gamma   90.00
#
_symmetry.space_group_name_H-M   'P 1'
#
loop_
_entity.id
_entity.type
_entity.pdbx_description
1 polymer ?
#
loop_
_entity_poly.entity_id
_entity_poly.type
_entity_poly.pdbx_seq_one_letter_code
_entity_poly.pdbx_strand_id
1 'polypeptide(L)'
;MNYQEKVKEAFEALESAKIQVFTALVNVAMHSEFKDVDELFEEGEQFSFRSSDFDHATDPNIQSLQYAVKAIEIAEDEMINWNGLNNLNLQGNE
;
A
#
# COMPACT_ATOMS: atom_id res chain seq x y z
N MET A 1 1.12 -20.26 20.86
CA MET A 1 1.13 -19.69 19.51
C MET A 1 0.58 -20.72 18.55
N ASN A 2 -0.64 -20.51 18.07
CA ASN A 2 -1.32 -21.40 17.13
C ASN A 2 -1.16 -20.88 15.69
N TYR A 3 -1.60 -21.68 14.71
CA TYR A 3 -1.52 -21.31 13.30
C TYR A 3 -2.26 -20.00 12.98
N GLN A 4 -3.44 -19.79 13.54
CA GLN A 4 -4.26 -18.60 13.28
C GLN A 4 -3.57 -17.32 13.77
N GLU A 5 -2.93 -17.37 14.93
CA GLU A 5 -2.13 -16.25 15.46
C GLU A 5 -0.98 -15.90 14.50
N LYS A 6 -0.33 -16.91 13.90
CA LYS A 6 0.73 -16.67 12.90
C LYS A 6 0.21 -16.14 11.57
N VAL A 7 -0.97 -16.57 11.13
CA VAL A 7 -1.62 -16.00 9.95
C VAL A 7 -1.95 -14.53 10.18
N LYS A 8 -2.44 -14.17 11.37
CA LYS A 8 -2.71 -12.78 11.75
C LYS A 8 -1.44 -11.92 11.75
N GLU A 9 -0.38 -12.37 12.41
CA GLU A 9 0.91 -11.66 12.40
C GLU A 9 1.44 -11.46 10.97
N ALA A 10 1.29 -12.46 10.10
CA ALA A 10 1.69 -12.35 8.71
C ALA A 10 0.85 -11.33 7.93
N PHE A 11 -0.45 -11.26 8.19
CA PHE A 11 -1.34 -10.26 7.61
C PHE A 11 -0.97 -8.84 8.05
N GLU A 12 -0.75 -8.62 9.35
CA GLU A 12 -0.30 -7.33 9.90
C GLU A 12 1.07 -6.90 9.32
N ALA A 13 1.94 -7.87 9.04
CA ALA A 13 3.21 -7.61 8.36
C ALA A 13 3.01 -7.17 6.90
N LEU A 14 2.03 -7.73 6.17
CA LEU A 14 1.66 -7.28 4.83
C LEU A 14 1.11 -5.86 4.85
N GLU A 15 0.21 -5.53 5.79
CA GLU A 15 -0.33 -4.17 5.91
C GLU A 15 0.77 -3.14 6.17
N SER A 16 1.70 -3.47 7.06
CA SER A 16 2.86 -2.63 7.37
C SER A 16 3.78 -2.47 6.16
N ALA A 17 4.04 -3.56 5.44
CA ALA A 17 4.85 -3.52 4.22
C ALA A 17 4.18 -2.68 3.12
N LYS A 18 2.86 -2.80 2.94
CA LYS A 18 2.09 -2.01 1.98
C LYS A 18 2.27 -0.52 2.22
N ILE A 19 2.14 -0.07 3.48
CA ILE A 19 2.32 1.35 3.84
C ILE A 19 3.73 1.82 3.49
N GLN A 20 4.75 1.04 3.82
CA GLN A 20 6.15 1.40 3.54
C GLN A 20 6.44 1.47 2.04
N VAL A 21 6.00 0.48 1.27
CA VAL A 21 6.20 0.43 -0.19
C VAL A 21 5.41 1.53 -0.88
N PHE A 22 4.17 1.80 -0.46
CA PHE A 22 3.35 2.88 -1.01
C PHE A 22 3.96 4.26 -0.69
N THR A 23 4.50 4.45 0.50
CA THR A 23 5.23 5.69 0.85
C THR A 23 6.46 5.87 -0.04
N ALA A 24 7.22 4.79 -0.28
CA ALA A 24 8.37 4.84 -1.19
C ALA A 24 7.93 5.15 -2.64
N LEU A 25 6.81 4.58 -3.11
CA LEU A 25 6.21 4.85 -4.41
C LEU A 25 5.91 6.35 -4.57
N VAL A 26 5.19 6.93 -3.61
CA VAL A 26 4.85 8.36 -3.60
C VAL A 26 6.12 9.21 -3.62
N ASN A 27 7.09 8.92 -2.75
CA ASN A 27 8.31 9.73 -2.68
C ASN A 27 9.12 9.70 -3.98
N VAL A 28 9.28 8.53 -4.60
CA VAL A 28 9.98 8.41 -5.89
C VAL A 28 9.22 9.18 -6.96
N ALA A 29 7.91 9.02 -7.02
CA ALA A 29 7.04 9.68 -7.97
C ALA A 29 7.12 11.22 -7.86
N MET A 30 7.06 11.76 -6.64
CA MET A 30 7.19 13.20 -6.37
C MET A 30 8.56 13.77 -6.75
N HIS A 31 9.62 12.95 -6.71
CA HIS A 31 10.97 13.38 -7.13
C HIS A 31 11.26 13.13 -8.62
N SER A 32 10.32 12.57 -9.38
CA SER A 32 10.45 12.35 -10.82
C SER A 32 9.25 12.88 -11.61
N GLU A 33 8.28 12.03 -11.94
CA GLU A 33 7.18 12.34 -12.87
C GLU A 33 6.13 13.28 -12.28
N PHE A 34 6.06 13.39 -10.96
CA PHE A 34 5.16 14.25 -10.21
C PHE A 34 5.91 15.40 -9.54
N LYS A 35 7.08 15.79 -10.06
CA LYS A 35 7.85 16.91 -9.52
C LYS A 35 7.11 18.24 -9.62
N ASP A 36 6.34 18.44 -10.69
CA ASP A 36 5.50 19.63 -10.83
C ASP A 36 4.37 19.65 -9.79
N VAL A 37 3.93 18.47 -9.35
CA VAL A 37 2.95 18.29 -8.27
C VAL A 37 3.63 18.69 -6.96
N ASP A 38 4.84 18.20 -6.64
CA ASP A 38 5.64 18.60 -5.46
C ASP A 38 5.85 20.11 -5.33
N GLU A 39 6.11 20.81 -6.44
CA GLU A 39 6.32 22.27 -6.44
C GLU A 39 5.03 23.09 -6.24
N LEU A 40 3.86 22.47 -6.36
CA LEU A 40 2.55 23.13 -6.23
C LEU A 40 1.88 22.96 -4.86
N PHE A 41 2.32 22.01 -4.02
CA PHE A 41 1.76 21.84 -2.67
C PHE A 41 2.37 22.82 -1.68
N GLU A 42 1.50 23.49 -0.92
CA GLU A 42 1.96 24.28 0.22
C GLU A 42 2.32 23.37 1.41
N GLU A 43 3.34 23.76 2.16
CA GLU A 43 3.80 23.04 3.34
C GLU A 43 2.64 22.90 4.36
N GLY A 44 2.13 21.68 4.56
CA GLY A 44 0.97 21.40 5.43
C GLY A 44 -0.29 20.95 4.69
N GLU A 45 -0.30 20.94 3.37
CA GLU A 45 -1.41 20.42 2.57
C GLU A 45 -1.43 18.88 2.57
N GLN A 46 -2.57 18.27 2.93
CA GLN A 46 -2.73 16.82 2.90
C GLN A 46 -3.18 16.36 1.51
N PHE A 47 -2.33 15.59 0.85
CA PHE A 47 -2.69 14.90 -0.39
C PHE A 47 -2.81 13.39 -0.16
N SER A 48 -3.88 12.81 -0.68
CA SER A 48 -4.12 11.36 -0.61
C SER A 48 -3.92 10.75 -1.99
N PHE A 49 -2.82 10.02 -2.17
CA PHE A 49 -2.59 9.23 -3.37
C PHE A 49 -3.39 7.93 -3.35
N ARG A 50 -3.79 7.47 -4.53
CA ARG A 50 -4.35 6.15 -4.81
C ARG A 50 -3.42 5.40 -5.75
N SER A 51 -3.46 4.06 -5.69
CA SER A 51 -2.67 3.21 -6.61
C SER A 51 -2.91 3.54 -8.09
N SER A 52 -4.14 3.96 -8.44
CA SER A 52 -4.52 4.39 -9.80
C SER A 52 -3.80 5.63 -10.30
N ASP A 53 -3.30 6.48 -9.39
CA ASP A 53 -2.63 7.73 -9.76
C ASP A 53 -1.31 7.47 -10.50
N PHE A 54 -0.77 6.25 -10.38
CA PHE A 54 0.48 5.81 -10.99
C PHE A 54 0.29 4.94 -12.25
N ASP A 55 -0.94 4.68 -12.70
CA ASP A 55 -1.22 3.74 -13.82
C ASP A 55 -0.62 4.18 -15.17
N HIS A 56 -0.31 5.47 -15.32
CA HIS A 56 0.32 6.03 -16.52
C HIS A 56 1.79 6.39 -16.31
N ALA A 57 2.39 5.98 -15.19
CA ALA A 57 3.77 6.26 -14.92
C ALA A 57 4.69 5.55 -15.92
N THR A 58 5.74 6.24 -16.38
CA THR A 58 6.72 5.71 -17.34
C THR A 58 8.05 5.33 -16.69
N ASP A 59 8.32 5.86 -15.49
CA ASP A 59 9.50 5.55 -14.68
C ASP A 59 9.45 4.07 -14.22
N PRO A 60 10.45 3.25 -14.60
CA PRO A 60 10.49 1.84 -14.23
C PRO A 60 10.49 1.58 -12.71
N ASN A 61 11.00 2.52 -11.90
CA ASN A 61 11.00 2.40 -10.44
C ASN A 61 9.58 2.61 -9.88
N ILE A 62 8.85 3.60 -10.40
CA ILE A 62 7.43 3.82 -10.05
C ILE A 62 6.62 2.58 -10.43
N GLN A 63 6.79 2.07 -11.64
CA GLN A 63 6.10 0.86 -12.11
C GLN A 63 6.41 -0.36 -11.23
N SER A 64 7.66 -0.53 -10.81
CA SER A 64 8.08 -1.65 -9.95
C SER A 64 7.48 -1.56 -8.55
N LEU A 65 7.46 -0.36 -7.97
CA LEU A 65 6.86 -0.12 -6.66
C LEU A 65 5.34 -0.25 -6.71
N GLN A 66 4.69 0.24 -7.78
CA GLN A 66 3.26 0.07 -8.01
C GLN A 66 2.89 -1.41 -8.13
N TYR A 67 3.69 -2.19 -8.86
CA TYR A 67 3.51 -3.64 -8.94
C TYR A 67 3.61 -4.31 -7.57
N ALA A 68 4.58 -3.94 -6.75
CA ALA A 68 4.74 -4.50 -5.41
C ALA A 68 3.55 -4.17 -4.49
N VAL A 69 3.02 -2.94 -4.53
CA VAL A 69 1.81 -2.56 -3.79
C VAL A 69 0.63 -3.43 -4.24
N LYS A 70 0.38 -3.53 -5.55
CA LYS A 70 -0.70 -4.35 -6.12
C LYS A 70 -0.57 -5.83 -5.72
N ALA A 71 0.65 -6.36 -5.69
CA ALA A 71 0.90 -7.74 -5.27
C ALA A 71 0.59 -7.96 -3.77
N ILE A 72 0.88 -6.98 -2.91
CA ILE A 72 0.53 -7.03 -1.49
C ILE A 72 -0.99 -6.96 -1.31
N GLU A 73 -1.68 -6.07 -2.02
CA GLU A 73 -3.15 -5.96 -2.00
C GLU A 73 -3.83 -7.27 -2.41
N ILE A 74 -3.36 -7.91 -3.49
CA ILE A 74 -3.85 -9.22 -3.92
C ILE A 74 -3.63 -10.29 -2.83
N ALA A 75 -2.45 -10.32 -2.20
CA ALA A 75 -2.14 -11.27 -1.15
C ALA A 75 -3.02 -11.05 0.10
N GLU A 76 -3.27 -9.81 0.49
CA GLU A 76 -4.19 -9.46 1.58
C GLU A 76 -5.61 -9.94 1.27
N ASP A 77 -6.12 -9.66 0.06
CA ASP A 77 -7.43 -10.11 -0.39
C ASP A 77 -7.56 -11.64 -0.37
N GLU A 78 -6.55 -12.37 -0.85
CA GLU A 78 -6.50 -13.83 -0.80
C GLU A 78 -6.49 -14.35 0.64
N MET A 79 -5.69 -13.74 1.53
CA MET A 79 -5.66 -14.10 2.95
C MET A 79 -7.00 -13.84 3.63
N ILE A 80 -7.67 -12.73 3.33
CA ILE A 80 -9.03 -12.44 3.81
C ILE A 80 -10.01 -13.49 3.29
N ASN A 81 -9.94 -13.86 2.02
CA ASN A 81 -10.85 -14.84 1.42
C ASN A 81 -10.69 -16.23 2.03
N TRP A 82 -9.46 -16.67 2.35
CA TRP A 82 -9.21 -17.98 2.95
C TRP A 82 -9.50 -18.04 4.45
N ASN A 83 -9.28 -16.95 5.18
CA ASN A 83 -9.36 -16.95 6.63
C ASN A 83 -10.64 -16.29 7.16
N GLY A 84 -11.29 -15.43 6.38
CA GLY A 84 -12.42 -14.60 6.81
C GLY A 84 -11.99 -13.41 7.67
N LEU A 85 -12.73 -12.30 7.58
CA LEU A 85 -12.42 -11.02 8.25
C LEU A 85 -12.28 -11.15 9.77
N ASN A 86 -13.12 -11.98 10.41
CA ASN A 86 -13.13 -12.14 11.87
C ASN A 86 -11.85 -12.82 12.39
N ASN A 87 -11.26 -13.73 11.61
CA ASN A 87 -10.03 -14.42 12.01
C ASN A 87 -8.79 -13.54 11.84
N LEU A 88 -8.91 -12.42 11.14
CA LEU A 88 -7.87 -11.41 10.98
C LEU A 88 -8.11 -10.18 11.87
N ASN A 89 -9.15 -10.19 12.73
CA ASN A 89 -9.61 -9.03 13.52
C ASN A 89 -9.86 -7.76 12.68
N LEU A 90 -10.32 -7.92 11.44
CA LEU A 90 -10.67 -6.81 10.56
C LEU A 90 -12.07 -6.23 10.85
N GLN A 91 -12.83 -6.84 11.77
CA GLN A 91 -14.04 -6.26 12.33
C GLN A 91 -13.76 -5.75 13.75
N GLY A 92 -13.58 -4.43 13.86
CA GLY A 92 -13.33 -3.75 15.13
C GLY A 92 -13.13 -2.26 14.95
N ASN A 93 -14.20 -1.56 14.59
CA ASN A 93 -14.53 -0.17 14.94
C ASN A 93 -15.96 0.11 14.42
N GLU A 94 -16.95 -0.49 15.08
CA GLU A 94 -18.31 0.08 15.11
C GLU A 94 -18.36 1.24 16.11
#